data_AF-A0A4S4EKV9-F1
#
_entry.id   AF-A0A4S4EKV9-F1
#
_cell.length_a   1.000
_cell.length_b   1.000
_cell.length_c   1.000
_cell.angle_alpha   90.00
_cell.angle_beta   90.00
_cell.angle_gamma   90.00
#
_symmetry.space_group_name_H-M   'P 1'
#
loop_
_entity.id
_entity.type
_entity.pdbx_description
1 polymer ?
#
loop_
_entity_poly.entity_id
_entity_poly.type
_entity_poly.pdbx_seq_one_letter_code
_entity_poly.pdbx_strand_id
1 'polypeptide(L)'
;MLYLLGYLVVLEEPVVPKMKVLQNKVIKKHNSDSSNPFQQRCFYGIAAIAPFSHRLAFDHLPTYIQLLRCKVNFKALIFVPHIRALGDALVSRLRNPADQNEVLGANDLKAVTDAKNKQGPRKFVVLHLRFDKDMAAHSACDFGGGKAEKLALAKYRQVIWQGRVLNSQFTDEELRNQGRCPLTPEEIGLLLAALGFDNNTRLYLASHKVYGGEARISTLRNLFPLMEEKKSLASSEERAQIKGKASLLAAVDYYVSMHSDIFISASPGNMHNAMVGHRTFENLKTLRPNMALLGQLFLNKSMSWSEFQQAVEEGHKNREGQIRVRKPKQSIYTYPAPDCMCHA
;
A
#
# COMPACT_ATOMS: atom_id res chain seq x y z
N MET A 1 -4.95 -11.58 -1.64
CA MET A 1 -5.74 -10.66 -2.50
C MET A 1 -7.26 -10.78 -2.39
N LEU A 2 -7.93 -11.95 -2.30
CA LEU A 2 -9.34 -11.99 -1.83
C LEU A 2 -9.48 -11.30 -0.45
N TYR A 3 -8.43 -11.40 0.38
CA TYR A 3 -8.27 -10.65 1.63
C TYR A 3 -7.86 -9.18 1.48
N LEU A 4 -7.14 -8.78 0.41
CA LEU A 4 -6.77 -7.36 0.23
C LEU A 4 -7.89 -6.57 -0.42
N LEU A 5 -8.61 -7.13 -1.39
CA LEU A 5 -9.84 -6.55 -1.90
C LEU A 5 -10.94 -6.63 -0.84
N GLY A 6 -11.05 -7.73 -0.08
CA GLY A 6 -11.96 -7.80 1.07
C GLY A 6 -11.68 -6.74 2.15
N TYR A 7 -10.42 -6.46 2.48
CA TYR A 7 -10.06 -5.39 3.43
C TYR A 7 -10.03 -3.98 2.81
N LEU A 8 -9.70 -3.80 1.53
CA LEU A 8 -9.89 -2.52 0.82
C LEU A 8 -11.37 -2.16 0.83
N VAL A 9 -12.23 -3.11 0.47
CA VAL A 9 -13.70 -2.98 0.51
C VAL A 9 -14.20 -2.70 1.93
N VAL A 10 -13.62 -3.32 2.96
CA VAL A 10 -14.06 -3.12 4.36
C VAL A 10 -13.49 -1.85 5.00
N LEU A 11 -12.35 -1.31 4.54
CA LEU A 11 -11.76 -0.09 5.11
C LEU A 11 -12.21 1.20 4.41
N GLU A 12 -12.66 1.14 3.17
CA GLU A 12 -13.05 2.35 2.43
C GLU A 12 -14.56 2.63 2.41
N GLU A 13 -15.41 1.71 2.89
CA GLU A 13 -16.81 2.00 3.18
C GLU A 13 -17.04 2.20 4.68
N PRO A 14 -17.63 3.32 5.13
CA PRO A 14 -18.15 3.45 6.49
C PRO A 14 -19.47 2.67 6.60
N VAL A 15 -19.47 1.37 6.27
CA VAL A 15 -20.59 0.49 6.59
C VAL A 15 -20.20 -0.29 7.83
N VAL A 16 -20.63 0.27 8.95
CA VAL A 16 -20.68 -0.38 10.26
C VAL A 16 -21.19 -1.80 10.09
N PRO A 17 -20.41 -2.85 10.40
CA PRO A 17 -20.99 -4.18 10.50
C PRO A 17 -21.90 -4.15 11.72
N LYS A 18 -23.22 -4.21 11.49
CA LYS A 18 -24.15 -4.71 12.50
C LYS A 18 -23.67 -6.11 12.85
N MET A 19 -23.09 -6.27 14.04
CA MET A 19 -22.83 -7.59 14.63
C MET A 19 -24.18 -8.27 14.84
N LYS A 20 -24.61 -9.08 13.88
CA LYS A 20 -25.47 -10.22 14.16
C LYS A 20 -24.55 -11.42 14.28
N VAL A 21 -24.50 -11.99 15.49
CA VAL A 21 -23.99 -13.33 15.71
C VAL A 21 -24.89 -14.27 14.92
N LEU A 22 -24.46 -14.67 13.73
CA LEU A 22 -25.04 -15.84 13.08
C LEU A 22 -24.48 -17.05 13.82
N GLN A 23 -25.18 -17.47 14.88
CA GLN A 23 -25.03 -18.82 15.40
C GLN A 23 -25.21 -19.78 14.22
N ASN A 24 -24.25 -20.69 14.06
CA ASN A 24 -24.20 -21.80 13.11
C ASN A 24 -25.56 -22.12 12.46
N LYS A 25 -25.85 -21.51 11.31
CA LYS A 25 -27.00 -21.91 10.48
C LYS A 25 -26.48 -22.71 9.30
N VAL A 26 -26.74 -24.02 9.35
CA VAL A 26 -26.62 -24.91 8.19
C VAL A 26 -27.68 -24.48 7.18
N ILE A 27 -27.26 -23.98 6.02
CA ILE A 27 -28.17 -23.58 4.95
C ILE A 27 -28.36 -24.76 4.00
N LYS A 28 -29.55 -25.39 4.12
CA LYS A 28 -30.18 -26.41 3.25
C LYS A 28 -29.42 -27.75 3.02
N LYS A 29 -30.08 -28.86 3.37
CA LYS A 29 -29.76 -30.21 2.92
C LYS A 29 -30.41 -30.44 1.55
N HIS A 30 -29.63 -30.76 0.52
CA HIS A 30 -30.18 -31.32 -0.73
C HIS A 30 -30.09 -32.85 -0.65
N ASN A 31 -31.23 -33.54 -0.72
CA ASN A 31 -31.29 -34.99 -0.91
C ASN A 31 -31.17 -35.27 -2.41
N SER A 32 -30.12 -35.98 -2.82
CA SER A 32 -30.15 -36.78 -4.04
C SER A 32 -30.57 -38.20 -3.65
N ASP A 33 -31.63 -38.69 -4.29
CA ASP A 33 -32.22 -40.00 -4.04
C ASP A 33 -31.22 -41.12 -4.35
N SER A 34 -31.22 -42.17 -3.52
CA SER A 34 -30.16 -43.18 -3.47
C SER A 34 -30.74 -44.58 -3.72
N SER A 35 -30.48 -45.14 -4.89
CA SER A 35 -30.72 -46.55 -5.23
C SER A 35 -29.40 -47.29 -5.51
N ASN A 36 -28.38 -47.12 -4.67
CA ASN A 36 -27.17 -47.94 -4.70
C ASN A 36 -26.54 -48.09 -3.30
N PRO A 37 -26.42 -49.31 -2.73
CA PRO A 37 -25.93 -49.54 -1.37
C PRO A 37 -24.42 -49.31 -1.17
N PHE A 38 -23.64 -49.03 -2.23
CA PHE A 38 -22.20 -48.74 -2.14
C PHE A 38 -21.82 -47.27 -2.26
N GLN A 39 -22.78 -46.34 -2.32
CA GLN A 39 -22.49 -44.93 -2.50
C GLN A 39 -22.51 -44.19 -1.16
N GLN A 40 -21.33 -43.98 -0.58
CA GLN A 40 -21.15 -43.15 0.61
C GLN A 40 -21.71 -41.75 0.33
N ARG A 41 -22.79 -41.37 1.01
CA ARG A 41 -23.44 -40.06 0.88
C ARG A 41 -22.47 -38.95 1.33
N CYS A 42 -21.81 -38.29 0.39
CA CYS A 42 -21.14 -37.03 0.65
C CYS A 42 -22.20 -35.93 0.84
N PHE A 43 -22.41 -35.48 2.08
CA PHE A 43 -23.22 -34.31 2.35
C PHE A 43 -22.39 -33.05 2.11
N TYR A 44 -22.75 -32.26 1.11
CA TYR A 44 -22.19 -30.93 0.92
C TYR A 44 -22.97 -29.95 1.78
N GLY A 45 -22.29 -29.30 2.73
CA GLY A 45 -22.83 -28.20 3.53
C GLY A 45 -22.12 -26.90 3.17
N ILE A 46 -22.86 -25.79 3.12
CA ILE A 46 -22.27 -24.45 2.98
C ILE A 46 -21.91 -23.96 4.39
N ALA A 47 -20.62 -23.74 4.63
CA ALA A 47 -20.13 -23.09 5.84
C ALA A 47 -19.73 -21.64 5.52
N ALA A 48 -20.42 -20.68 6.14
CA ALA A 48 -20.04 -19.27 6.11
C ALA A 48 -19.30 -18.92 7.40
N ILE A 49 -18.01 -18.57 7.29
CA ILE A 49 -17.18 -18.22 8.44
C ILE A 49 -17.11 -16.70 8.54
N ALA A 50 -17.66 -16.12 9.62
CA ALA A 50 -17.62 -14.69 9.89
C ALA A 50 -17.50 -14.39 11.40
N PRO A 51 -16.66 -13.44 11.83
CA PRO A 51 -15.70 -12.69 11.03
C PRO A 51 -14.45 -13.53 10.71
N PHE A 52 -14.06 -13.59 9.43
CA PHE A 52 -12.80 -14.20 9.04
C PHE A 52 -11.70 -13.13 9.10
N SER A 53 -11.01 -13.04 10.24
CA SER A 53 -9.71 -12.35 10.32
C SER A 53 -8.59 -13.37 10.07
N HIS A 54 -7.35 -12.93 9.84
CA HIS A 54 -6.13 -13.72 9.51
C HIS A 54 -5.73 -14.86 10.49
N ARG A 55 -6.67 -15.55 11.13
CA ARG A 55 -6.46 -16.51 12.22
C ARG A 55 -6.31 -17.96 11.76
N LEU A 56 -6.07 -18.20 10.47
CA LEU A 56 -5.50 -19.49 10.07
C LEU A 56 -4.04 -19.52 10.51
N ALA A 57 -3.62 -20.66 11.06
CA ALA A 57 -2.32 -20.84 11.70
C ALA A 57 -1.16 -20.18 10.92
N PHE A 58 -0.36 -19.37 11.61
CA PHE A 58 0.85 -18.78 11.03
C PHE A 58 1.98 -19.81 10.94
N ASP A 59 2.03 -20.70 11.93
CA ASP A 59 3.11 -21.65 12.12
C ASP A 59 2.56 -23.09 12.13
N HIS A 60 3.45 -24.07 11.99
CA HIS A 60 3.16 -25.51 12.08
C HIS A 60 2.14 -26.05 11.07
N LEU A 61 1.97 -25.38 9.92
CA LEU A 61 1.23 -25.95 8.80
C LEU A 61 2.15 -26.89 7.99
N PRO A 62 1.60 -27.99 7.43
CA PRO A 62 2.36 -28.83 6.51
C PRO A 62 2.97 -28.05 5.35
N THR A 63 4.18 -28.39 4.94
CA THR A 63 4.94 -27.67 3.89
C THR A 63 4.14 -27.52 2.60
N TYR A 64 3.43 -28.56 2.16
CA TYR A 64 2.61 -28.51 0.94
C TYR A 64 1.46 -27.48 1.04
N ILE A 65 0.89 -27.27 2.23
CA ILE A 65 -0.12 -26.24 2.47
C ILE A 65 0.51 -24.84 2.42
N GLN A 66 1.70 -24.67 3.00
CA GLN A 66 2.40 -23.38 2.93
C GLN A 66 2.75 -23.01 1.49
N LEU A 67 3.27 -23.96 0.71
CA LEU A 67 3.55 -23.74 -0.72
C LEU A 67 2.28 -23.40 -1.52
N LEU A 68 1.15 -24.06 -1.23
CA LEU A 68 -0.13 -23.72 -1.84
C LEU A 68 -0.55 -22.28 -1.47
N ARG A 69 -0.41 -21.88 -0.20
CA ARG A 69 -0.70 -20.50 0.24
C ARG A 69 0.17 -19.47 -0.49
N CYS A 70 1.46 -19.76 -0.67
CA CYS A 70 2.38 -18.91 -1.44
C CYS A 70 1.93 -18.78 -2.90
N LYS A 71 1.68 -19.90 -3.58
CA LYS A 71 1.25 -19.94 -4.99
C LYS A 71 -0.07 -19.20 -5.19
N VAL A 72 -1.04 -19.42 -4.30
CA VAL A 72 -2.32 -18.72 -4.35
C VAL A 72 -2.12 -17.22 -4.13
N ASN A 73 -1.37 -16.81 -3.10
CA ASN A 73 -1.26 -15.39 -2.76
C ASN A 73 -0.49 -14.56 -3.78
N PHE A 74 0.61 -15.10 -4.34
CA PHE A 74 1.52 -14.34 -5.21
C PHE A 74 1.32 -14.61 -6.70
N LYS A 75 0.83 -15.78 -7.12
CA LYS A 75 0.66 -16.12 -8.55
C LYS A 75 -0.78 -16.20 -9.02
N ALA A 76 -1.69 -16.78 -8.22
CA ALA A 76 -3.05 -17.07 -8.70
C ALA A 76 -4.00 -15.85 -8.67
N LEU A 77 -3.66 -14.83 -7.88
CA LEU A 77 -4.54 -13.68 -7.69
C LEU A 77 -4.26 -12.60 -8.73
N ILE A 78 -5.15 -12.54 -9.72
CA ILE A 78 -5.03 -11.65 -10.88
C ILE A 78 -6.10 -10.56 -10.78
N PHE A 79 -5.74 -9.33 -11.12
CA PHE A 79 -6.69 -8.23 -11.20
C PHE A 79 -7.67 -8.41 -12.37
N VAL A 80 -8.91 -7.96 -12.17
CA VAL A 80 -9.93 -7.93 -13.22
C VAL A 80 -9.47 -7.12 -14.44
N PRO A 81 -9.92 -7.45 -15.67
CA PRO A 81 -9.34 -6.92 -16.91
C PRO A 81 -9.25 -5.39 -16.98
N HIS A 82 -10.27 -4.66 -16.53
CA HIS A 82 -10.27 -3.19 -16.58
C HIS A 82 -9.24 -2.54 -15.65
N ILE A 83 -8.92 -3.18 -14.51
CA ILE A 83 -7.86 -2.71 -13.59
C ILE A 83 -6.49 -2.93 -14.23
N ARG A 84 -6.28 -4.08 -14.88
CA ARG A 84 -5.03 -4.36 -15.61
C ARG A 84 -4.84 -3.39 -16.76
N ALA A 85 -5.85 -3.22 -17.62
CA ALA A 85 -5.78 -2.32 -18.77
C ALA A 85 -5.46 -0.87 -18.35
N LEU A 86 -6.14 -0.34 -17.33
CA LEU A 86 -5.85 0.99 -16.82
C LEU A 86 -4.47 1.03 -16.15
N GLY A 87 -4.13 0.06 -15.33
CA GLY A 87 -2.82 -0.04 -14.67
C GLY A 87 -1.66 -0.07 -15.66
N ASP A 88 -1.77 -0.86 -16.73
CA ASP A 88 -0.80 -0.96 -17.81
C ASP A 88 -0.65 0.38 -18.54
N ALA A 89 -1.76 1.08 -18.80
CA ALA A 89 -1.73 2.42 -19.40
C ALA A 89 -1.00 3.43 -18.51
N LEU A 90 -1.27 3.43 -17.20
CA LEU A 90 -0.59 4.30 -16.23
C LEU A 90 0.91 3.98 -16.14
N VAL A 91 1.27 2.69 -16.04
CA VAL A 91 2.67 2.25 -16.02
C VAL A 91 3.38 2.66 -17.31
N SER A 92 2.75 2.45 -18.48
CA SER A 92 3.33 2.84 -19.77
C SER A 92 3.63 4.34 -19.83
N ARG A 93 2.70 5.19 -19.37
CA ARG A 93 2.88 6.66 -19.32
C ARG A 93 3.99 7.08 -18.35
N LEU A 94 4.11 6.40 -17.21
CA LEU A 94 5.19 6.64 -16.24
C LEU A 94 6.56 6.22 -16.80
N ARG A 95 6.62 5.11 -17.54
CA ARG A 95 7.86 4.61 -18.18
C ARG A 95 8.25 5.43 -19.41
N ASN A 96 7.26 5.91 -20.16
CA ASN A 96 7.42 6.57 -21.45
C ASN A 96 6.63 7.89 -21.47
N PRO A 97 7.07 8.91 -20.69
CA PRO A 97 6.41 10.21 -20.70
C PRO A 97 6.59 10.86 -22.07
N ALA A 98 5.56 11.57 -22.54
CA ALA A 98 5.70 12.41 -23.72
C ALA A 98 6.71 13.52 -23.42
N ASP A 99 7.73 13.69 -24.27
CA ASP A 99 8.68 14.79 -24.13
C ASP A 99 7.96 16.10 -24.44
N GLN A 100 7.88 17.01 -23.46
CA GLN A 100 7.33 18.36 -23.64
C GLN A 100 8.19 19.26 -24.56
N ASN A 101 9.33 18.75 -25.06
CA ASN A 101 10.24 19.47 -25.95
C ASN A 101 9.91 19.32 -27.45
N GLU A 102 8.82 18.63 -27.83
CA GLU A 102 8.37 18.51 -29.23
C GLU A 102 7.69 19.77 -29.82
N VAL A 103 8.02 20.96 -29.32
CA VAL A 103 7.51 22.24 -29.88
C VAL A 103 8.62 23.08 -30.54
N LEU A 104 9.87 22.61 -30.60
CA LEU A 104 10.94 23.33 -31.33
C LEU A 104 11.44 22.55 -32.54
N GLY A 105 10.92 22.93 -33.71
CA GLY A 105 11.62 22.82 -35.00
C GLY A 105 11.40 21.54 -35.80
N ALA A 106 10.55 21.61 -36.82
CA ALA A 106 10.24 20.54 -37.78
C ALA A 106 11.39 20.18 -38.76
N ASN A 107 12.66 20.41 -38.41
CA ASN A 107 13.78 20.27 -39.36
C ASN A 107 14.81 19.18 -39.06
N ASP A 108 14.72 18.42 -37.95
CA ASP A 108 15.69 17.35 -37.66
C ASP A 108 15.03 16.01 -37.27
N LEU A 109 14.16 15.49 -38.16
CA LEU A 109 13.42 14.23 -37.95
C LEU A 109 14.31 12.97 -37.94
N LYS A 110 15.55 13.03 -38.43
CA LYS A 110 16.46 11.86 -38.53
C LYS A 110 17.42 11.71 -37.35
N ALA A 111 17.83 12.78 -36.68
CA ALA A 111 18.74 12.69 -35.53
C ALA A 111 17.99 12.35 -34.22
N VAL A 112 16.71 12.75 -34.11
CA VAL A 112 15.87 12.50 -32.93
C VAL A 112 15.40 11.05 -32.83
N THR A 113 15.19 10.38 -33.96
CA THR A 113 14.73 8.98 -34.02
C THR A 113 15.82 8.00 -33.53
N ASP A 114 17.10 8.30 -33.79
CA ASP A 114 18.22 7.48 -33.32
C ASP A 114 18.57 7.70 -31.83
N ALA A 115 18.24 8.88 -31.27
CA ALA A 115 18.39 9.18 -29.84
C ALA A 115 17.26 8.59 -28.99
N LYS A 116 16.01 8.59 -29.48
CA LYS A 116 14.85 7.99 -28.81
C LYS A 116 14.94 6.47 -28.68
N ASN A 117 15.57 5.79 -29.64
CA ASN A 117 15.79 4.34 -29.59
C ASN A 117 16.88 3.90 -28.58
N LYS A 118 17.59 4.84 -27.93
CA LYS A 118 18.64 4.53 -26.93
C LYS A 118 18.21 4.73 -25.47
N GLN A 119 17.12 5.45 -25.21
CA GLN A 119 16.62 5.62 -23.85
C GLN A 119 15.63 4.52 -23.53
N GLY A 120 16.10 3.50 -22.79
CA GLY A 120 15.22 2.47 -22.22
C GLY A 120 14.14 3.09 -21.31
N PRO A 121 13.14 2.29 -20.90
CA PRO A 121 12.01 2.76 -20.11
C PRO A 121 12.47 3.49 -18.83
N ARG A 122 11.91 4.67 -18.56
CA ARG A 122 12.29 5.48 -17.39
C ARG A 122 11.94 4.74 -16.09
N LYS A 123 12.72 4.99 -15.05
CA LYS A 123 12.42 4.48 -13.70
C LYS A 123 11.45 5.38 -12.98
N PHE A 124 10.60 4.80 -12.14
CA PHE A 124 9.70 5.54 -11.28
C PHE A 124 9.54 4.88 -9.91
N VAL A 125 9.26 5.72 -8.92
CA VAL A 125 9.04 5.31 -7.53
C VAL A 125 7.57 5.48 -7.21
N VAL A 126 6.98 4.51 -6.51
CA VAL A 126 5.62 4.64 -6.00
C VAL A 126 5.66 4.97 -4.53
N LEU A 127 5.01 6.07 -4.17
CA LEU A 127 4.78 6.50 -2.79
C LEU A 127 3.33 6.20 -2.40
N HIS A 128 3.13 5.23 -1.52
CA HIS A 128 1.86 5.00 -0.85
C HIS A 128 1.77 5.85 0.42
N LEU A 129 1.13 7.01 0.30
CA LEU A 129 1.15 8.04 1.34
C LEU A 129 0.26 7.69 2.55
N ARG A 130 -0.91 7.07 2.33
CA ARG A 130 -1.90 6.69 3.36
C ARG A 130 -2.13 7.74 4.46
N PHE A 131 -2.04 9.02 4.10
CA PHE A 131 -2.27 10.14 5.00
C PHE A 131 -3.70 10.67 4.84
N ASP A 132 -4.67 9.75 4.93
CA ASP A 132 -6.10 10.05 4.84
C ASP A 132 -6.66 10.44 6.22
N LYS A 133 -7.84 11.06 6.26
CA LYS A 133 -8.44 11.56 7.51
C LYS A 133 -8.73 10.45 8.53
N ASP A 134 -9.11 9.26 8.06
CA ASP A 134 -9.32 8.08 8.90
C ASP A 134 -7.99 7.60 9.51
N MET A 135 -6.92 7.51 8.72
CA MET A 135 -5.61 7.13 9.22
C MET A 135 -5.07 8.16 10.23
N ALA A 136 -5.16 9.45 9.90
CA ALA A 136 -4.76 10.54 10.81
C ALA A 136 -5.51 10.44 12.14
N ALA A 137 -6.84 10.27 12.11
CA ALA A 137 -7.65 10.16 13.32
C ALA A 137 -7.36 8.87 14.13
N HIS A 138 -7.19 7.74 13.44
CA HIS A 138 -6.88 6.45 14.06
C HIS A 138 -5.52 6.46 14.78
N SER A 139 -4.52 7.11 14.19
CA SER A 139 -3.16 7.16 14.75
C SER A 139 -3.08 7.87 16.10
N ALA A 140 -4.00 8.80 16.36
CA ALA A 140 -4.00 9.69 17.53
C ALA A 140 -2.79 10.63 17.65
N CYS A 141 -1.96 10.73 16.61
CA CYS A 141 -0.75 11.56 16.60
C CYS A 141 -1.06 13.05 16.38
N ASP A 142 -0.10 13.89 16.73
CA ASP A 142 -0.03 15.30 16.39
C ASP A 142 0.65 15.48 15.02
N PHE A 143 -0.01 16.28 14.18
CA PHE A 143 0.49 16.64 12.85
C PHE A 143 0.77 18.15 12.74
N GLY A 144 0.77 18.88 13.86
CA GLY A 144 1.15 20.29 13.92
C GLY A 144 0.01 21.28 13.70
N GLY A 145 -1.25 20.83 13.58
CA GLY A 145 -2.42 21.72 13.49
C GLY A 145 -2.97 22.18 14.86
N GLY A 146 -2.26 21.89 15.95
CA GLY A 146 -2.58 22.38 17.29
C GLY A 146 -3.87 21.81 17.89
N LYS A 147 -4.43 22.52 18.89
CA LYS A 147 -5.59 22.05 19.66
C LYS A 147 -6.84 21.83 18.79
N ALA A 148 -7.02 22.66 17.77
CA ALA A 148 -8.15 22.56 16.85
C ALA A 148 -8.10 21.26 16.02
N GLU A 149 -6.93 20.93 15.44
CA GLU A 149 -6.73 19.70 14.67
C GLU A 149 -6.92 18.46 15.56
N LYS A 150 -6.31 18.45 16.75
CA LYS A 150 -6.44 17.37 17.74
C LYS A 150 -7.90 17.08 18.09
N LEU A 151 -8.68 18.13 18.39
CA LEU A 151 -10.09 17.98 18.74
C LEU A 151 -10.93 17.47 17.56
N ALA A 152 -10.67 17.98 16.35
CA ALA A 152 -11.38 17.56 15.14
C ALA A 152 -11.12 16.08 14.81
N LEU A 153 -9.87 15.62 14.89
CA LEU A 153 -9.50 14.23 14.66
C LEU A 153 -10.05 13.30 15.76
N ALA A 154 -10.00 13.72 17.02
CA ALA A 154 -10.60 12.96 18.13
C ALA A 154 -12.12 12.77 17.95
N LYS A 155 -12.84 13.85 17.58
CA LYS A 155 -14.28 13.77 17.29
C LYS A 155 -14.56 12.86 16.10
N TYR A 156 -13.77 12.96 15.04
CA TYR A 156 -13.92 12.10 13.86
C TYR A 156 -13.70 10.61 14.20
N ARG A 157 -12.67 10.29 14.99
CA ARG A 157 -12.38 8.93 15.47
C ARG A 157 -13.57 8.32 16.22
N GLN A 158 -14.19 9.09 17.11
CA GLN A 158 -15.35 8.63 17.88
C GLN A 158 -16.54 8.30 16.97
N VAL A 159 -16.80 9.12 15.95
CA VAL A 159 -17.92 8.95 15.02
C VAL A 159 -17.72 7.73 14.12
N ILE A 160 -16.57 7.62 13.45
CA ILE A 160 -16.37 6.59 12.41
C ILE A 160 -16.22 5.18 12.99
N TRP A 161 -15.66 5.04 14.19
CA TRP A 161 -15.55 3.75 14.88
C TRP A 161 -16.63 3.51 15.94
N GLN A 162 -17.61 4.41 16.09
CA GLN A 162 -18.68 4.30 17.09
C GLN A 162 -18.12 4.01 18.51
N GLY A 163 -17.04 4.69 18.88
CA GLY A 163 -16.36 4.50 20.17
C GLY A 163 -15.55 3.21 20.33
N ARG A 164 -15.46 2.34 19.30
CA ARG A 164 -14.68 1.08 19.37
C ARG A 164 -13.16 1.30 19.38
N VAL A 165 -12.70 2.45 18.92
CA VAL A 165 -11.29 2.85 19.00
C VAL A 165 -11.15 3.81 20.17
N LEU A 166 -10.53 3.31 21.25
CA LEU A 166 -10.25 4.08 22.44
C LEU A 166 -9.26 5.22 22.15
N ASN A 167 -9.27 6.24 23.01
CA ASN A 167 -8.22 7.24 23.00
C ASN A 167 -6.87 6.57 23.30
N SER A 168 -5.81 7.04 22.63
CA SER A 168 -4.46 6.59 22.93
C SER A 168 -4.12 6.88 24.39
N GLN A 169 -3.50 5.92 25.05
CA GLN A 169 -2.91 6.10 26.39
C GLN A 169 -1.48 6.66 26.30
N PHE A 170 -0.90 6.67 25.10
CA PHE A 170 0.43 7.20 24.82
C PHE A 170 0.36 8.67 24.47
N THR A 171 1.36 9.42 24.92
CA THR A 171 1.68 10.77 24.47
C THR A 171 2.06 10.77 22.99
N ASP A 172 2.03 11.95 22.37
CA ASP A 172 2.44 12.10 20.96
C ASP A 172 3.90 11.66 20.73
N GLU A 173 4.79 12.06 21.64
CA GLU A 173 6.20 11.69 21.60
C GLU A 173 6.39 10.17 21.67
N GLU A 174 5.66 9.47 22.57
CA GLU A 174 5.71 8.01 22.64
C GLU A 174 5.18 7.34 21.36
N LEU A 175 4.10 7.86 20.77
CA LEU A 175 3.58 7.34 19.50
C LEU A 175 4.58 7.50 18.37
N ARG A 176 5.24 8.67 18.28
CA ARG A 176 6.29 8.97 17.31
C ARG A 176 7.51 8.08 17.51
N ASN A 177 8.03 8.00 18.72
CA ASN A 177 9.23 7.21 19.06
C ASN A 177 9.01 5.70 18.87
N GLN A 178 7.77 5.21 19.01
CA GLN A 178 7.41 3.82 18.69
C GLN A 178 7.13 3.59 17.19
N GLY A 179 7.20 4.62 16.35
CA GLY A 179 6.93 4.54 14.92
C GLY A 179 5.47 4.24 14.58
N ARG A 180 4.53 4.66 15.44
CA ARG A 180 3.09 4.41 15.30
C ARG A 180 2.35 5.49 14.51
N CYS A 181 2.97 6.64 14.33
CA CYS A 181 2.43 7.73 13.53
C CYS A 181 2.72 7.50 12.05
N PRO A 182 1.76 7.74 11.15
CA PRO A 182 2.08 7.87 9.72
C PRO A 182 2.96 9.12 9.51
N LEU A 183 3.84 9.06 8.51
CA LEU A 183 4.61 10.24 8.09
C LEU A 183 3.67 11.21 7.37
N THR A 184 3.83 12.51 7.65
CA THR A 184 3.17 13.54 6.85
C THR A 184 3.79 13.63 5.45
N PRO A 185 3.14 14.30 4.47
CA PRO A 185 3.75 14.53 3.16
C PRO A 185 5.11 15.23 3.21
N GLU A 186 5.29 16.16 4.14
CA GLU A 186 6.54 16.87 4.37
C GLU A 186 7.62 15.91 4.90
N GLU A 187 7.29 15.10 5.91
CA GLU A 187 8.21 14.14 6.53
C GLU A 187 8.68 13.05 5.56
N ILE A 188 7.77 12.49 4.75
CA ILE A 188 8.17 11.51 3.73
C ILE A 188 8.98 12.15 2.60
N GLY A 189 8.73 13.43 2.30
CA GLY A 189 9.53 14.20 1.34
C GLY A 189 10.97 14.36 1.80
N LEU A 190 11.17 14.72 3.09
CA LEU A 190 12.49 14.82 3.69
C LEU A 190 13.21 13.48 3.73
N LEU A 191 12.50 12.38 4.04
CA LEU A 191 13.07 11.04 3.99
C LEU A 191 13.57 10.69 2.59
N LEU A 192 12.76 10.94 1.55
CA LEU A 192 13.15 10.65 0.17
C LEU A 192 14.37 11.49 -0.24
N ALA A 193 14.38 12.79 0.06
CA ALA A 193 15.51 13.65 -0.22
C ALA A 193 16.80 13.18 0.48
N ALA A 194 16.71 12.79 1.74
CA ALA A 194 17.85 12.26 2.50
C ALA A 194 18.34 10.89 2.01
N LEU A 195 17.49 10.11 1.33
CA LEU A 195 17.88 8.86 0.66
C LEU A 195 18.42 9.09 -0.77
N GLY A 196 18.62 10.34 -1.18
CA GLY A 196 19.21 10.70 -2.47
C GLY A 196 18.22 10.81 -3.63
N PHE A 197 16.91 10.79 -3.37
CA PHE A 197 15.92 11.14 -4.40
C PHE A 197 15.88 12.66 -4.58
N ASP A 198 15.82 13.11 -5.83
CA ASP A 198 15.88 14.51 -6.20
C ASP A 198 14.65 14.96 -7.03
N ASN A 199 14.67 16.20 -7.50
CA ASN A 199 13.60 16.78 -8.30
C ASN A 199 13.43 16.12 -9.70
N ASN A 200 14.39 15.31 -10.14
CA ASN A 200 14.32 14.53 -11.38
C ASN A 200 13.69 13.14 -11.16
N THR A 201 13.41 12.78 -9.91
CA THR A 201 12.75 11.52 -9.56
C THR A 201 11.29 11.55 -9.96
N ARG A 202 10.89 10.64 -10.86
CA ARG A 202 9.48 10.43 -11.20
C ARG A 202 8.78 9.67 -10.07
N LEU A 203 7.77 10.30 -9.48
CA LEU A 203 6.96 9.71 -8.42
C LEU A 203 5.54 9.44 -8.91
N TYR A 204 5.00 8.29 -8.52
CA TYR A 204 3.58 8.04 -8.59
C TYR A 204 3.00 8.06 -7.17
N LEU A 205 2.05 8.97 -6.93
CA LEU A 205 1.39 9.11 -5.64
C LEU A 205 0.18 8.16 -5.56
N ALA A 206 0.37 7.07 -4.82
CA ALA A 206 -0.69 6.16 -4.42
C ALA A 206 -1.38 6.70 -3.15
N SER A 207 -2.39 7.55 -3.36
CA SER A 207 -3.24 8.07 -2.29
C SER A 207 -4.69 8.18 -2.72
N HIS A 208 -5.58 8.26 -1.71
CA HIS A 208 -6.94 8.70 -1.89
C HIS A 208 -7.05 10.22 -1.64
N LYS A 209 -7.53 10.66 -0.47
CA LYS A 209 -7.73 12.06 -0.14
C LYS A 209 -6.79 12.43 1.00
N VAL A 210 -5.69 13.08 0.63
CA VAL A 210 -4.69 13.58 1.57
C VAL A 210 -5.37 14.53 2.58
N TYR A 211 -5.23 14.20 3.85
CA TYR A 211 -5.71 15.02 4.95
C TYR A 211 -4.97 16.36 4.95
N GLY A 212 -5.71 17.46 5.11
CA GLY A 212 -5.17 18.82 4.96
C GLY A 212 -5.08 19.32 3.51
N GLY A 213 -5.29 18.47 2.50
CA GLY A 213 -5.38 18.86 1.09
C GLY A 213 -4.10 19.50 0.55
N GLU A 214 -4.27 20.53 -0.30
CA GLU A 214 -3.15 21.22 -0.98
C GLU A 214 -2.11 21.78 0.00
N ALA A 215 -2.55 22.29 1.15
CA ALA A 215 -1.65 22.85 2.16
C ALA A 215 -0.61 21.83 2.66
N ARG A 216 -0.95 20.53 2.71
CA ARG A 216 -0.04 19.47 3.15
C ARG A 216 0.76 18.87 2.01
N ILE A 217 0.17 18.71 0.82
CA ILE A 217 0.84 18.01 -0.30
C ILE A 217 1.77 18.93 -1.12
N SER A 218 1.61 20.25 -1.02
CA SER A 218 2.36 21.23 -1.82
C SER A 218 3.87 21.11 -1.63
N THR A 219 4.36 21.00 -0.40
CA THR A 219 5.79 20.81 -0.12
C THR A 219 6.36 19.57 -0.82
N LEU A 220 5.61 18.46 -0.80
CA LEU A 220 6.04 17.23 -1.47
C LEU A 220 6.11 17.41 -2.99
N ARG A 221 5.15 18.13 -3.60
CA ARG A 221 5.19 18.47 -5.03
C ARG A 221 6.34 19.39 -5.41
N ASN A 222 6.69 20.32 -4.52
CA ASN A 222 7.83 21.22 -4.75
C ASN A 222 9.16 20.46 -4.74
N LEU A 223 9.31 19.49 -3.83
CA LEU A 223 10.49 18.62 -3.78
C LEU A 223 10.56 17.67 -4.98
N PHE A 224 9.40 17.16 -5.42
CA PHE A 224 9.28 16.19 -6.50
C PHE A 224 8.29 16.67 -7.58
N PRO A 225 8.70 17.58 -8.48
CA PRO A 225 7.82 18.18 -9.47
C PRO A 225 7.33 17.19 -10.53
N LEU A 226 8.02 16.05 -10.72
CA LEU A 226 7.60 14.96 -11.59
C LEU A 226 6.68 13.96 -10.88
N MET A 227 6.03 14.37 -9.79
CA MET A 227 5.05 13.56 -9.08
C MET A 227 3.68 13.60 -9.78
N GLU A 228 3.21 12.43 -10.17
CA GLU A 228 1.95 12.22 -10.86
C GLU A 228 1.00 11.34 -10.05
N GLU A 229 -0.29 11.39 -10.36
CA GLU A 229 -1.30 10.53 -9.75
C GLU A 229 -2.27 9.98 -10.80
N LYS A 230 -3.12 9.02 -10.42
CA LYS A 230 -4.18 8.46 -11.28
C LYS A 230 -5.00 9.52 -12.03
N LYS A 231 -5.18 10.69 -11.40
CA LYS A 231 -5.95 11.79 -11.98
C LYS A 231 -5.22 12.51 -13.11
N SER A 232 -3.90 12.74 -12.96
CA SER A 232 -3.08 13.38 -13.99
C SER A 232 -2.73 12.43 -15.14
N LEU A 233 -2.59 11.14 -14.84
CA LEU A 233 -2.13 10.14 -15.80
C LEU A 233 -3.23 9.48 -16.63
N ALA A 234 -4.51 9.75 -16.37
CA ALA A 234 -5.63 9.17 -17.12
C ALA A 234 -6.73 10.19 -17.40
N SER A 235 -7.58 9.91 -18.37
CA SER A 235 -8.77 10.72 -18.61
C SER A 235 -9.92 10.35 -17.65
N SER A 236 -10.99 11.14 -17.64
CA SER A 236 -12.18 10.81 -16.85
C SER A 236 -12.91 9.58 -17.39
N GLU A 237 -12.85 9.37 -18.71
CA GLU A 237 -13.42 8.24 -19.44
C GLU A 237 -12.67 6.95 -19.11
N GLU A 238 -11.33 6.98 -19.13
CA GLU A 238 -10.50 5.84 -18.73
C GLU A 238 -10.74 5.42 -17.28
N ARG A 239 -11.06 6.39 -16.40
CA ARG A 239 -11.39 6.14 -14.99
C ARG A 239 -12.85 5.80 -14.74
N ALA A 240 -13.73 5.79 -15.74
CA ALA A 240 -15.17 5.65 -15.53
C ALA A 240 -15.55 4.39 -14.74
N GLN A 241 -14.86 3.27 -14.98
CA GLN A 241 -15.17 1.99 -14.32
C GLN A 241 -14.75 1.94 -12.84
N ILE A 242 -13.79 2.77 -12.42
CA ILE A 242 -13.27 2.82 -11.04
C ILE A 242 -13.76 4.04 -10.25
N LYS A 243 -14.38 5.02 -10.93
CA LYS A 243 -14.84 6.26 -10.30
C LYS A 243 -15.81 5.98 -9.15
N GLY A 244 -15.56 6.59 -7.99
CA GLY A 244 -16.38 6.43 -6.79
C GLY A 244 -16.27 5.07 -6.10
N LYS A 245 -15.43 4.15 -6.61
CA LYS A 245 -15.24 2.81 -6.07
C LYS A 245 -13.85 2.73 -5.46
N ALA A 246 -13.78 3.00 -4.17
CA ALA A 246 -12.51 3.11 -3.46
C ALA A 246 -11.66 1.84 -3.62
N SER A 247 -12.28 0.66 -3.49
CA SER A 247 -11.58 -0.63 -3.63
C SER A 247 -10.98 -0.84 -5.03
N LEU A 248 -11.59 -0.28 -6.07
CA LEU A 248 -11.05 -0.33 -7.43
C LEU A 248 -9.96 0.73 -7.63
N LEU A 249 -10.09 1.91 -7.02
CA LEU A 249 -9.04 2.93 -7.03
C LEU A 249 -7.75 2.41 -6.38
N ALA A 250 -7.87 1.79 -5.20
CA ALA A 250 -6.74 1.21 -4.51
C ALA A 250 -6.22 -0.07 -5.19
N ALA A 251 -7.05 -0.80 -5.94
CA ALA A 251 -6.59 -1.90 -6.79
C ALA A 251 -5.69 -1.41 -7.95
N VAL A 252 -6.01 -0.27 -8.58
CA VAL A 252 -5.13 0.36 -9.58
C VAL A 252 -3.82 0.81 -8.95
N ASP A 253 -3.87 1.46 -7.78
CA ASP A 253 -2.65 1.86 -7.06
C ASP A 253 -1.77 0.66 -6.72
N TYR A 254 -2.37 -0.44 -6.28
CA TYR A 254 -1.66 -1.69 -6.04
C TYR A 254 -1.01 -2.22 -7.31
N TYR A 255 -1.73 -2.21 -8.43
CA TYR A 255 -1.20 -2.64 -9.72
C TYR A 255 0.03 -1.84 -10.14
N VAL A 256 -0.06 -0.51 -10.11
CA VAL A 256 1.07 0.37 -10.43
C VAL A 256 2.23 0.16 -9.47
N SER A 257 1.95 -0.04 -8.18
CA SER A 257 2.96 -0.34 -7.14
C SER A 257 3.72 -1.64 -7.37
N MET A 258 3.10 -2.66 -7.97
CA MET A 258 3.79 -3.91 -8.31
C MET A 258 4.81 -3.70 -9.45
N HIS A 259 4.54 -2.76 -10.35
CA HIS A 259 5.33 -2.53 -11.56
C HIS A 259 6.36 -1.39 -11.43
N SER A 260 6.50 -0.80 -10.24
CA SER A 260 7.49 0.26 -9.97
C SER A 260 8.87 -0.30 -9.66
N ASP A 261 9.92 0.49 -9.90
CA ASP A 261 11.29 0.12 -9.53
C ASP A 261 11.47 0.11 -8.02
N ILE A 262 10.84 1.08 -7.35
CA ILE A 262 10.85 1.23 -5.90
C ILE A 262 9.42 1.47 -5.43
N PHE A 263 9.06 0.82 -4.32
CA PHE A 263 7.85 1.11 -3.56
C PHE A 263 8.26 1.59 -2.17
N ILE A 264 7.62 2.64 -1.69
CA ILE A 264 7.75 3.15 -0.33
C ILE A 264 6.35 3.48 0.21
N SER A 265 6.15 3.36 1.51
CA SER A 265 4.90 3.78 2.15
C SER A 265 5.16 4.60 3.39
N ALA A 266 4.44 5.71 3.52
CA ALA A 266 4.49 6.62 4.66
C ALA A 266 3.76 6.08 5.90
N SER A 267 3.08 4.94 5.81
CA SER A 267 2.51 4.26 6.98
C SER A 267 2.59 2.74 6.83
N PRO A 268 2.73 1.99 7.94
CA PRO A 268 2.38 0.59 7.94
C PRO A 268 0.88 0.43 7.71
N GLY A 269 0.47 -0.69 7.12
CA GLY A 269 -0.94 -0.95 6.80
C GLY A 269 -1.12 -2.13 5.86
N ASN A 270 -2.36 -2.37 5.43
CA ASN A 270 -2.69 -3.54 4.60
C ASN A 270 -1.97 -3.53 3.25
N MET A 271 -2.04 -2.41 2.51
CA MET A 271 -1.35 -2.28 1.24
C MET A 271 0.17 -2.36 1.42
N HIS A 272 0.73 -1.68 2.42
CA HIS A 272 2.16 -1.79 2.76
C HIS A 272 2.58 -3.26 2.97
N ASN A 273 1.88 -3.98 3.85
CA ASN A 273 2.21 -5.37 4.20
C ASN A 273 2.12 -6.31 3.01
N ALA A 274 1.13 -6.09 2.15
CA ALA A 274 0.93 -6.89 0.95
C ALA A 274 1.98 -6.60 -0.12
N MET A 275 2.31 -5.31 -0.33
CA MET A 275 3.35 -4.89 -1.26
C MET A 275 4.72 -5.38 -0.82
N VAL A 276 5.06 -5.30 0.48
CA VAL A 276 6.31 -5.86 1.02
C VAL A 276 6.40 -7.35 0.68
N GLY A 277 5.35 -8.13 0.93
CA GLY A 277 5.36 -9.56 0.63
C GLY A 277 5.46 -9.86 -0.85
N HIS A 278 4.61 -9.23 -1.68
CA HIS A 278 4.56 -9.48 -3.12
C HIS A 278 5.88 -9.08 -3.81
N ARG A 279 6.41 -7.90 -3.49
CA ARG A 279 7.68 -7.43 -4.05
C ARG A 279 8.86 -8.27 -3.55
N THR A 280 8.86 -8.73 -2.30
CA THR A 280 9.90 -9.67 -1.83
C THR A 280 9.87 -10.98 -2.61
N PHE A 281 8.67 -11.53 -2.87
CA PHE A 281 8.51 -12.75 -3.65
C PHE A 281 9.04 -12.62 -5.09
N GLU A 282 8.82 -11.47 -5.73
CA GLU A 282 9.32 -11.13 -7.06
C GLU A 282 10.76 -10.55 -7.06
N ASN A 283 11.46 -10.55 -5.91
CA ASN A 283 12.79 -9.95 -5.75
C ASN A 283 12.89 -8.47 -6.18
N LEU A 284 11.84 -7.70 -5.92
CA LEU A 284 11.72 -6.27 -6.21
C LEU A 284 11.97 -5.40 -4.97
N LYS A 285 12.55 -4.21 -5.18
CA LYS A 285 12.95 -3.31 -4.08
C LYS A 285 11.75 -2.67 -3.39
N THR A 286 11.72 -2.73 -2.06
CA THR A 286 10.76 -2.00 -1.23
C THR A 286 11.52 -1.25 -0.14
N LEU A 287 11.48 0.08 -0.19
CA LEU A 287 12.02 0.93 0.87
C LEU A 287 11.08 0.86 2.08
N ARG A 288 11.62 0.51 3.24
CA ARG A 288 10.86 0.39 4.49
C ARG A 288 11.31 1.47 5.47
N PRO A 289 10.57 2.58 5.59
CA PRO A 289 10.92 3.65 6.52
C PRO A 289 11.14 3.14 7.94
N ASN A 290 12.21 3.62 8.57
CA ASN A 290 12.48 3.38 9.98
C ASN A 290 11.69 4.38 10.82
N MET A 291 10.37 4.13 10.93
CA MET A 291 9.41 5.05 11.54
C MET A 291 9.81 5.48 12.97
N ALA A 292 10.37 4.57 13.77
CA ALA A 292 10.81 4.87 15.14
C ALA A 292 12.01 5.82 15.15
N LEU A 293 13.01 5.58 14.28
CA LEU A 293 14.15 6.48 14.11
C LEU A 293 13.69 7.84 13.60
N LEU A 294 12.86 7.85 12.54
CA LEU A 294 12.36 9.09 11.95
C LEU A 294 11.55 9.91 12.95
N GLY A 295 10.77 9.26 13.81
CA GLY A 295 10.08 9.93 14.92
C GLY A 295 11.04 10.70 15.83
N GLN A 296 12.18 10.10 16.19
CA GLN A 296 13.20 10.76 17.00
C GLN A 296 13.91 11.90 16.24
N LEU A 297 14.23 11.68 14.96
CA LEU A 297 14.90 12.68 14.14
C LEU A 297 14.03 13.93 13.94
N PHE A 298 12.73 13.77 13.65
CA PHE A 298 11.82 14.91 13.45
C PHE A 298 11.49 15.68 14.73
N LEU A 299 11.68 15.07 15.91
CA LEU A 299 11.55 15.80 17.18
C LEU A 299 12.75 16.71 17.46
N ASN A 300 13.92 16.42 16.86
CA ASN A 300 15.12 17.24 17.02
C ASN A 300 15.11 18.46 16.09
N LYS A 301 14.78 19.62 16.65
CA LYS A 301 14.67 20.89 15.90
C LYS A 301 16.00 21.62 15.67
N SER A 302 17.10 21.16 16.30
CA SER A 302 18.42 21.80 16.20
C SER A 302 19.37 21.07 15.24
N MET A 303 18.93 19.97 14.65
CA MET A 303 19.73 19.13 13.75
C MET A 303 19.97 19.82 12.40
N SER A 304 21.22 19.76 11.91
CA SER A 304 21.56 20.22 10.56
C SER A 304 21.11 19.20 9.49
N TRP A 305 20.98 19.64 8.24
CA TRP A 305 20.64 18.74 7.13
C TRP A 305 21.65 17.59 6.98
N SER A 306 22.95 17.86 7.11
CA SER A 306 23.99 16.83 6.97
C SER A 306 23.86 15.74 8.03
N GLU A 307 23.60 16.12 9.29
CA GLU A 307 23.38 15.16 10.38
C GLU A 307 22.09 14.35 10.17
N PHE A 308 21.01 15.00 9.72
CA PHE A 308 19.75 14.33 9.39
C PHE A 308 19.94 13.31 8.27
N GLN A 309 20.60 13.71 7.19
CA GLN A 309 20.86 12.86 6.04
C GLN A 309 21.69 11.64 6.44
N GLN A 310 22.80 11.84 7.16
CA GLN A 310 23.65 10.74 7.63
C GLN A 310 22.86 9.76 8.51
N ALA A 311 22.08 10.26 9.48
CA ALA A 311 21.29 9.40 10.35
C ALA A 311 20.22 8.61 9.58
N VAL A 312 19.60 9.22 8.56
CA VAL A 312 18.65 8.55 7.67
C VAL A 312 19.34 7.44 6.88
N GLU A 313 20.47 7.73 6.22
CA GLU A 313 21.22 6.76 5.41
C GLU A 313 21.66 5.56 6.25
N GLU A 314 22.28 5.81 7.41
CA GLU A 314 22.70 4.77 8.36
C GLU A 314 21.50 3.94 8.85
N GLY A 315 20.41 4.62 9.21
CA GLY A 315 19.18 4.01 9.70
C GLY A 315 18.42 3.16 8.69
N HIS A 316 18.74 3.29 7.39
CA HIS A 316 18.04 2.61 6.28
C HIS A 316 18.90 1.65 5.47
N LYS A 317 20.21 1.52 5.72
CA LYS A 317 21.14 0.62 5.00
C LYS A 317 20.62 -0.81 4.74
N ASN A 318 19.84 -1.38 5.67
CA ASN A 318 19.25 -2.73 5.58
C ASN A 318 17.72 -2.74 5.37
N ARG A 319 17.18 -1.66 4.78
CA ARG A 319 15.74 -1.42 4.60
C ARG A 319 15.38 -1.06 3.16
N GLU A 320 16.22 -1.41 2.19
CA GLU A 320 16.12 -0.99 0.79
C GLU A 320 15.70 -2.12 -0.18
N GLY A 321 15.14 -3.20 0.36
CA GLY A 321 14.71 -4.37 -0.41
C GLY A 321 15.41 -5.67 -0.02
N GLN A 322 16.23 -5.66 1.04
CA GLN A 322 16.83 -6.89 1.56
C GLN A 322 15.75 -7.87 2.02
N ILE A 323 15.88 -9.13 1.58
CA ILE A 323 15.00 -10.23 1.96
C ILE A 323 15.13 -10.49 3.47
N ARG A 324 13.99 -10.58 4.16
CA ARG A 324 13.93 -10.90 5.59
C ARG A 324 13.31 -12.27 5.80
N VAL A 325 14.01 -13.09 6.56
CA VAL A 325 13.49 -14.36 7.07
C VAL A 325 12.30 -14.11 8.00
N ARG A 326 11.20 -14.80 7.72
CA ARG A 326 9.96 -14.79 8.50
C ARG A 326 10.25 -15.32 9.91
N LYS A 327 9.83 -14.57 10.91
CA LYS A 327 9.87 -14.98 12.32
C LYS A 327 8.58 -15.73 12.71
N PRO A 328 8.58 -16.51 13.79
CA PRO A 328 7.36 -17.12 14.32
C PRO A 328 6.25 -16.09 14.51
N LYS A 329 5.00 -16.50 14.29
CA LYS A 329 3.79 -15.66 14.38
C LYS A 329 3.70 -14.53 13.35
N GLN A 330 4.63 -14.43 12.41
CA GLN A 330 4.54 -13.48 11.30
C GLN A 330 3.78 -14.08 10.12
N SER A 331 3.03 -13.21 9.42
CA SER A 331 2.30 -13.57 8.21
C SER A 331 3.26 -13.93 7.08
N ILE A 332 3.09 -15.13 6.51
CA ILE A 332 3.75 -15.57 5.27
C ILE A 332 3.43 -14.66 4.07
N TYR A 333 2.32 -13.93 4.12
CA TYR A 333 1.93 -12.99 3.05
C TYR A 333 2.68 -11.65 3.12
N THR A 334 3.31 -11.34 4.26
CA THR A 334 4.15 -10.14 4.43
C THR A 334 5.63 -10.50 4.38
N TYR A 335 5.99 -11.64 4.96
CA TYR A 335 7.36 -12.14 5.01
C TYR A 335 7.40 -13.51 4.33
N PRO A 336 7.58 -13.57 3.00
CA PRO A 336 7.50 -14.83 2.25
C PRO A 336 8.73 -15.72 2.42
N ALA A 337 9.87 -15.19 2.86
CA ALA A 337 11.10 -15.96 2.95
C ALA A 337 11.23 -16.71 4.30
N PRO A 338 11.75 -17.95 4.31
CA PRO A 338 12.18 -18.72 3.15
C PRO A 338 11.02 -19.49 2.49
N ASP A 339 9.87 -19.61 3.15
CA ASP A 339 8.80 -20.56 2.83
C ASP A 339 8.27 -20.49 1.39
N CYS A 340 8.23 -19.30 0.78
CA CYS A 340 7.71 -19.06 -0.56
C CYS A 340 8.81 -18.78 -1.60
N MET A 341 10.07 -18.74 -1.20
CA MET A 341 11.16 -18.42 -2.13
C MET A 341 11.62 -19.70 -2.84
N CYS A 342 12.07 -19.57 -4.10
CA CYS A 342 12.73 -20.69 -4.77
C CYS A 342 13.99 -21.06 -3.99
N HIS A 343 14.21 -22.36 -3.76
CA HIS A 343 15.49 -22.84 -3.28
C HIS A 343 16.53 -22.64 -4.40
N ALA A 344 17.66 -22.06 -4.04
CA ALA A 344 18.80 -21.89 -4.95
C ALA A 344 19.50 -23.23 -5.22
#